data_AF-A0A6P1BTZ2-F1
#
_entry.id   AF-A0A6P1BTZ2-F1
#
_cell.length_a   1.000
_cell.length_b   1.000
_cell.length_c   1.000
_cell.angle_alpha   90.00
_cell.angle_beta   90.00
_cell.angle_gamma   90.00
#
_symmetry.space_group_name_H-M   'P 1'
#
loop_
_entity.id
_entity.type
_entity.pdbx_description
1 polymer ?
#
loop_
_entity_poly.entity_id
_entity_poly.type
_entity_poly.pdbx_seq_one_letter_code
_entity_poly.pdbx_strand_id
1 'polypeptide(L)'
;QRIGRANHRFDEASRAVLVPANRFEVLECAVAIDAIAENAQDTPPLRTGALDVLAQHVLGCACGKPFLSDELYDEVRTAAPYAALARTNFDDVVDFVATGGYALKTYERFARIKQDKQGRWRVTNPKVRQSYRLNVGTIVEETMLKVRLVRSRAGGSGSTGAIARGGRMLGEIEEVFIEGLVPADTFVFGGEVVRYEALVEDQVYVSRANDRDAKVPSYMGGKFPLSTYLAERVRKLLDNSRAWKALPDQVRDWLSLQRKFSRVPAVRELLVETFPRGGSHYLVCYPFEGRLAHQTLGMLLTRRLERARARPLGFVANEYALAVWGVGDLSFMIRHGKLDLNALFDPDMLGDDLEAWLAESALMKRTFRNCAIISGLIARRFTDEEKSRRQVLFSTDLIYDVLRKHQADHVLLRAARGDAATGLLDLRRLSDMLSRIHGRITHKDLDHVSPLAVPALLEIGRESVYGEASDELLAEAAEELVREAMT
;
A
#
# COMPACT_ATOMS: atom_id res chain seq x y z
N GLN A 1 -24.82 0.70 -7.49
CA GLN A 1 -24.29 0.36 -8.83
C GLN A 1 -24.37 -1.12 -9.18
N ARG A 2 -23.70 -2.04 -8.46
CA ARG A 2 -23.72 -3.49 -8.80
C ARG A 2 -25.12 -4.10 -8.81
N ILE A 3 -25.91 -3.84 -7.77
CA ILE A 3 -27.30 -4.34 -7.64
C ILE A 3 -28.19 -3.84 -8.79
N GLY A 4 -28.02 -2.58 -9.23
CA GLY A 4 -28.78 -2.01 -10.34
C GLY A 4 -28.55 -2.66 -11.71
N ARG A 5 -27.55 -3.55 -11.83
CA ARG A 5 -27.38 -4.39 -13.03
C ARG A 5 -28.40 -5.54 -13.07
N ALA A 6 -28.95 -5.93 -11.92
CA ALA A 6 -30.07 -6.83 -11.85
C ALA A 6 -31.35 -6.02 -12.13
N ASN A 7 -32.03 -6.34 -13.23
CA ASN A 7 -33.24 -5.64 -13.70
C ASN A 7 -33.02 -4.13 -13.85
N HIS A 8 -32.21 -3.74 -14.84
CA HIS A 8 -31.95 -2.34 -15.20
C HIS A 8 -33.14 -1.72 -15.96
N ARG A 9 -34.31 -1.72 -15.31
CA ARG A 9 -35.58 -1.16 -15.77
C ARG A 9 -36.14 -0.21 -14.71
N PHE A 10 -36.91 0.77 -15.14
CA PHE A 10 -37.44 1.82 -14.25
C PHE A 10 -38.56 1.31 -13.31
N ASP A 11 -39.28 0.29 -13.75
CA ASP A 11 -40.52 -0.24 -13.17
C ASP A 11 -40.33 -1.55 -12.39
N GLU A 12 -39.10 -2.06 -12.28
CA GLU A 12 -38.79 -3.30 -11.57
C GLU A 12 -37.74 -3.07 -10.48
N ALA A 13 -38.00 -3.57 -9.27
CA ALA A 13 -37.03 -3.52 -8.19
C ALA A 13 -35.85 -4.47 -8.47
N SER A 14 -34.62 -3.95 -8.41
CA SER A 14 -33.41 -4.76 -8.43
C SER A 14 -33.32 -5.64 -7.18
N ARG A 15 -33.01 -6.92 -7.37
CA ARG A 15 -32.79 -7.89 -6.29
C ARG A 15 -31.35 -8.36 -6.28
N ALA A 16 -30.78 -8.51 -5.08
CA ALA A 16 -29.46 -9.08 -4.89
C ALA A 16 -29.42 -9.90 -3.60
N VAL A 17 -28.54 -10.90 -3.59
CA VAL A 17 -28.23 -11.70 -2.41
C VAL A 17 -26.78 -11.41 -2.04
N LEU A 18 -26.53 -11.05 -0.79
CA LEU A 18 -25.18 -10.88 -0.24
C LEU A 18 -24.74 -12.20 0.40
N VAL A 19 -23.57 -12.71 0.02
CA VAL A 19 -23.04 -14.00 0.51
C VAL A 19 -21.69 -13.72 1.21
N PRO A 20 -21.69 -13.59 2.54
CA PRO A 20 -20.46 -13.32 3.31
C PRO A 20 -19.60 -14.59 3.42
N ALA A 21 -18.28 -14.43 3.32
CA ALA A 21 -17.30 -15.50 3.47
C ALA A 21 -16.88 -15.72 4.93
N ASN A 22 -17.10 -14.74 5.81
CA ASN A 22 -16.76 -14.83 7.23
C ASN A 22 -17.78 -14.08 8.12
N ARG A 23 -17.67 -14.26 9.45
CA ARG A 23 -18.62 -13.69 10.43
C ARG A 23 -18.60 -12.16 10.51
N PHE A 24 -17.46 -11.52 10.26
CA PHE A 24 -17.40 -10.05 10.19
C PHE A 24 -18.11 -9.51 8.95
N GLU A 25 -17.97 -10.18 7.79
CA GLU A 25 -18.67 -9.80 6.56
C GLU A 25 -20.20 -9.91 6.72
N VAL A 26 -20.71 -10.76 7.61
CA VAL A 26 -22.15 -10.77 7.96
C VAL A 26 -22.57 -9.45 8.59
N LEU A 27 -21.76 -8.90 9.50
CA LEU A 27 -22.02 -7.60 10.13
C LEU A 27 -22.00 -6.49 9.07
N GLU A 28 -21.02 -6.53 8.17
CA GLU A 28 -20.89 -5.60 7.05
C GLU A 28 -22.12 -5.67 6.12
N CYS A 29 -22.58 -6.87 5.76
CA CYS A 29 -23.78 -7.04 4.94
C CYS A 29 -25.02 -6.45 5.63
N ALA A 30 -25.18 -6.69 6.94
CA ALA A 30 -26.30 -6.15 7.70
C ALA A 30 -26.30 -4.61 7.70
N VAL A 31 -25.16 -3.99 8.02
CA VAL A 31 -25.08 -2.52 8.04
C VAL A 31 -25.16 -1.90 6.64
N ALA A 32 -24.74 -2.61 5.60
CA ALA A 32 -24.88 -2.17 4.22
C ALA A 32 -26.34 -2.17 3.76
N ILE A 33 -27.13 -3.18 4.16
CA ILE A 33 -28.58 -3.23 3.90
C ILE A 33 -29.28 -2.06 4.60
N ASP A 34 -28.96 -1.79 5.87
CA ASP A 34 -29.51 -0.66 6.62
C ASP A 34 -29.14 0.67 5.95
N ALA A 35 -27.88 0.84 5.55
CA ALA A 35 -27.41 2.05 4.85
C ALA A 35 -28.15 2.27 3.52
N ILE A 36 -28.40 1.21 2.75
CA ILE A 36 -29.20 1.29 1.50
C ILE A 36 -30.63 1.71 1.81
N ALA A 37 -31.27 1.13 2.83
CA ALA A 37 -32.63 1.47 3.23
C ALA A 37 -32.77 2.95 3.66
N GLU A 38 -31.72 3.50 4.25
CA GLU A 38 -31.64 4.91 4.64
C GLU A 38 -31.25 5.85 3.48
N ASN A 39 -31.03 5.33 2.27
CA ASN A 39 -30.46 6.07 1.12
C ASN A 39 -29.10 6.74 1.44
N ALA A 40 -28.35 6.18 2.40
CA ALA A 40 -27.03 6.67 2.72
C ALA A 40 -26.06 6.30 1.59
N GLN A 41 -25.38 7.31 1.04
CA GLN A 41 -24.37 7.13 0.01
C GLN A 41 -22.99 7.38 0.60
N ASP A 42 -22.11 6.41 0.39
CA ASP A 42 -20.70 6.53 0.72
C ASP A 42 -19.98 7.27 -0.40
N THR A 43 -20.05 8.59 -0.36
CA THR A 43 -19.42 9.47 -1.35
C THR A 43 -17.99 9.76 -0.89
N PRO A 44 -16.96 9.38 -1.68
CA PRO A 44 -15.59 9.72 -1.34
C PRO A 44 -15.44 11.24 -1.17
N PRO A 45 -14.59 11.70 -0.23
CA PRO A 45 -14.32 13.12 -0.10
C PRO A 45 -13.72 13.67 -1.39
N LEU A 46 -13.95 14.97 -1.63
CA LEU A 46 -13.28 15.69 -2.72
C LEU A 46 -11.76 15.50 -2.61
N ARG A 47 -11.14 15.08 -3.72
CA ARG A 47 -9.70 14.91 -3.78
C ARG A 47 -9.04 16.25 -4.06
N THR A 48 -7.96 16.53 -3.33
CA THR A 48 -7.04 17.63 -3.67
C THR A 48 -6.30 17.26 -4.95
N GLY A 49 -6.09 18.23 -5.84
CA GLY A 49 -5.40 18.02 -7.10
C GLY A 49 -3.91 17.75 -6.91
N ALA A 50 -3.40 16.71 -7.57
CA ALA A 50 -1.97 16.35 -7.51
C ALA A 50 -1.13 17.24 -8.45
N LEU A 51 0.12 17.50 -8.05
CA LEU A 51 1.01 18.43 -8.76
C LEU A 51 1.59 17.86 -10.07
N ASP A 52 1.71 16.54 -10.16
CA ASP A 52 2.12 15.82 -11.37
C ASP A 52 1.04 15.87 -12.47
N VAL A 53 -0.24 15.75 -12.09
CA VAL A 53 -1.39 15.96 -12.99
C VAL A 53 -1.43 17.41 -13.46
N LEU A 54 -1.18 18.37 -12.55
CA LEU A 54 -1.09 19.79 -12.91
C LEU A 54 0.07 20.05 -13.88
N ALA A 55 1.24 19.43 -13.66
CA ALA A 55 2.37 19.53 -14.57
C ALA A 55 2.05 18.98 -15.97
N GLN A 56 1.34 17.85 -16.04
CA GLN A 56 0.84 17.31 -17.30
C GLN A 56 -0.12 18.28 -17.99
N HIS A 57 -1.03 18.90 -17.24
CA HIS A 57 -1.99 19.87 -17.75
C HIS A 57 -1.30 21.12 -18.30
N VAL A 58 -0.38 21.72 -17.54
CA VAL A 58 0.42 22.90 -17.95
C VAL A 58 1.18 22.63 -19.25
N LEU A 59 1.82 21.46 -19.37
CA LEU A 59 2.49 21.05 -20.61
C LEU A 59 1.48 20.90 -21.77
N GLY A 60 0.30 20.35 -21.50
CA GLY A 60 -0.80 20.23 -22.46
C GLY A 60 -1.25 21.59 -22.99
N CYS A 61 -1.41 22.58 -22.12
CA CYS A 61 -1.78 23.94 -22.51
C CYS A 61 -0.74 24.54 -23.47
N ALA A 62 0.56 24.47 -23.14
CA ALA A 62 1.64 24.91 -24.03
C ALA A 62 1.70 24.14 -25.36
N CYS A 63 1.34 22.85 -25.36
CA CYS A 63 1.23 22.04 -26.57
C CYS A 63 0.11 22.53 -27.50
N GLY A 64 -0.99 23.02 -26.94
CA GLY A 64 -2.09 23.65 -27.69
C GLY A 64 -1.72 25.03 -28.21
N LYS A 65 -1.52 25.99 -27.30
CA LYS A 65 -1.20 27.39 -27.61
C LYS A 65 -0.28 28.01 -26.54
N PRO A 66 0.50 29.06 -26.87
CA PRO A 66 1.21 29.81 -25.84
C PRO A 66 0.26 30.39 -24.78
N PHE A 67 0.66 30.41 -23.50
CA PHE A 67 -0.16 30.89 -22.39
C PHE A 67 0.59 31.89 -21.50
N LEU A 68 -0.13 32.79 -20.82
CA LEU A 68 0.38 33.61 -19.73
C LEU A 68 0.22 32.87 -18.40
N SER A 69 1.23 32.97 -17.53
CA SER A 69 1.26 32.24 -16.25
C SER A 69 0.07 32.60 -15.36
N ASP A 70 -0.24 33.90 -15.27
CA ASP A 70 -1.32 34.40 -14.40
C ASP A 70 -2.70 33.95 -14.91
N GLU A 71 -2.94 34.03 -16.22
CA GLU A 71 -4.22 33.60 -16.83
C GLU A 71 -4.46 32.10 -16.62
N LEU A 72 -3.43 31.27 -16.80
CA LEU A 72 -3.55 29.82 -16.60
C LEU A 72 -3.75 29.47 -15.12
N TYR A 73 -3.11 30.20 -14.20
CA TYR A 73 -3.33 30.03 -12.76
C TYR A 73 -4.79 30.28 -12.37
N ASP A 74 -5.37 31.37 -12.85
CA ASP A 74 -6.76 31.73 -12.58
C ASP A 74 -7.73 30.70 -13.16
N GLU A 75 -7.47 30.20 -14.38
CA GLU A 75 -8.26 29.13 -14.99
C GLU A 75 -8.18 27.83 -14.17
N VAL A 76 -6.98 27.39 -13.77
CA VAL A 76 -6.77 26.17 -12.98
C VAL A 76 -7.54 26.19 -11.66
N ARG A 77 -7.62 27.34 -10.99
CA ARG A 77 -8.34 27.49 -9.72
C ARG A 77 -9.86 27.38 -9.85
N THR A 78 -10.41 27.42 -11.06
CA THR A 78 -11.84 27.14 -11.28
C THR A 78 -12.16 25.65 -11.14
N ALA A 79 -11.17 24.77 -11.25
CA ALA A 79 -11.35 23.34 -11.04
C ALA A 79 -11.36 23.01 -9.54
N ALA A 80 -12.40 22.30 -9.08
CA ALA A 80 -12.60 21.98 -7.65
C ALA A 80 -11.36 21.38 -6.94
N PRO A 81 -10.59 20.44 -7.52
CA PRO A 81 -9.38 19.91 -6.87
C PRO A 81 -8.26 20.94 -6.65
N TYR A 82 -8.24 22.03 -7.42
CA TYR A 82 -7.19 23.05 -7.40
C TYR A 82 -7.70 24.42 -6.89
N ALA A 83 -8.92 24.51 -6.37
CA ALA A 83 -9.51 25.77 -5.91
C ALA A 83 -8.66 26.50 -4.84
N ALA A 84 -7.99 25.71 -3.98
CA ALA A 84 -7.09 26.17 -2.93
C ALA A 84 -5.59 26.14 -3.33
N LEU A 85 -5.27 26.03 -4.63
CA LEU A 85 -3.88 25.96 -5.10
C LEU A 85 -3.12 27.26 -4.78
N ALA A 86 -2.10 27.14 -3.94
CA ALA A 86 -1.18 28.25 -3.66
C ALA A 86 -0.43 28.67 -4.93
N ARG A 87 -0.26 29.99 -5.11
CA ARG A 87 0.43 30.54 -6.29
C ARG A 87 1.86 30.01 -6.43
N THR A 88 2.59 29.90 -5.32
CA THR A 88 3.94 29.33 -5.29
C THR A 88 3.99 27.91 -5.85
N ASN A 89 3.02 27.05 -5.48
CA ASN A 89 2.96 25.68 -5.99
C ASN A 89 2.71 25.63 -7.50
N PHE A 90 1.91 26.56 -8.03
CA PHE A 90 1.70 26.68 -9.46
C PHE A 90 2.98 27.11 -10.18
N ASP A 91 3.66 28.13 -9.67
CA ASP A 91 4.91 28.63 -10.25
C ASP A 91 6.01 27.55 -10.21
N ASP A 92 6.13 26.79 -9.11
CA ASP A 92 7.03 25.63 -9.01
C ASP A 92 6.74 24.59 -10.10
N VAL A 93 5.45 24.33 -10.36
CA VAL A 93 5.04 23.39 -11.41
C VAL A 93 5.38 23.93 -12.80
N VAL A 94 5.18 25.22 -13.06
CA VAL A 94 5.57 25.85 -14.33
C VAL A 94 7.08 25.77 -14.54
N ASP A 95 7.89 26.06 -13.51
CA ASP A 95 9.36 25.93 -13.58
C ASP A 95 9.80 24.48 -13.81
N PHE A 96 9.18 23.53 -13.12
CA PHE A 96 9.41 22.11 -13.34
C PHE A 96 9.04 21.70 -14.78
N VAL A 97 7.95 22.20 -15.35
CA VAL A 97 7.60 21.93 -16.75
C VAL A 97 8.62 22.57 -17.67
N ALA A 98 9.09 23.77 -17.37
CA ALA A 98 10.08 24.49 -18.15
C ALA A 98 11.44 23.79 -18.21
N THR A 99 11.98 23.35 -17.08
CA THR A 99 13.40 22.92 -16.97
C THR A 99 13.60 21.56 -16.31
N GLY A 100 12.55 20.94 -15.77
CA GLY A 100 12.65 19.77 -14.90
C GLY A 100 13.05 20.10 -13.45
N GLY A 101 13.20 21.38 -13.10
CA GLY A 101 13.62 21.85 -11.78
C GLY A 101 15.13 22.10 -11.67
N TYR A 102 15.57 22.68 -10.55
CA TYR A 102 16.94 23.15 -10.35
C TYR A 102 18.00 22.08 -10.61
N ALA A 103 17.79 20.85 -10.15
CA ALA A 103 18.73 19.73 -10.33
C ALA A 103 18.81 19.21 -11.78
N LEU A 104 17.79 19.46 -12.60
CA LEU A 104 17.66 18.90 -13.95
C LEU A 104 17.82 19.95 -15.07
N LYS A 105 17.89 21.24 -14.74
CA LYS A 105 18.00 22.36 -15.67
C LYS A 105 19.19 22.31 -16.64
N THR A 106 20.25 21.60 -16.27
CA THR A 106 21.47 21.45 -17.09
C THR A 106 21.29 20.49 -18.25
N TYR A 107 20.24 19.67 -18.26
CA TYR A 107 19.98 18.70 -19.30
C TYR A 107 18.95 19.25 -20.30
N GLU A 108 19.37 19.48 -21.55
CA GLU A 108 18.50 20.01 -22.61
C GLU A 108 17.21 19.21 -22.82
N ARG A 109 17.23 17.90 -22.55
CA ARG A 109 16.05 17.02 -22.69
C ARG A 109 14.87 17.42 -21.80
N PHE A 110 15.11 18.13 -20.69
CA PHE A 110 14.08 18.56 -19.75
C PHE A 110 13.59 20.00 -20.00
N ALA A 111 14.18 20.70 -20.96
CA ALA A 111 13.74 22.02 -21.40
C ALA A 111 12.47 21.94 -22.29
N ARG A 112 11.28 21.73 -21.70
CA ARG A 112 10.04 21.42 -22.47
C ARG A 112 9.27 22.66 -22.90
N ILE A 113 9.26 23.71 -22.09
CA ILE A 113 8.62 25.01 -22.42
C ILE A 113 9.60 26.16 -22.17
N LYS A 114 9.40 27.29 -22.87
CA LYS A 114 10.16 28.53 -22.70
C LYS A 114 9.28 29.74 -22.90
N GLN A 115 9.67 30.88 -22.32
CA GLN A 115 8.98 32.15 -22.55
C GLN A 115 9.30 32.72 -23.94
N ASP A 116 8.29 33.29 -24.59
CA ASP A 116 8.47 34.16 -25.76
C ASP A 116 8.78 35.61 -25.35
N LYS A 117 8.96 36.48 -26.34
CA LYS A 117 9.25 37.91 -26.10
C LYS A 117 8.11 38.65 -25.39
N GLN A 118 6.91 38.09 -25.39
CA GLN A 118 5.71 38.63 -24.76
C GLN A 118 5.47 38.02 -23.36
N GLY A 119 6.41 37.22 -22.84
CA GLY A 119 6.29 36.57 -21.53
C GLY A 119 5.40 35.33 -21.53
N ARG A 120 4.93 34.85 -22.70
CA ARG A 120 4.08 33.66 -22.79
C ARG A 120 4.90 32.38 -22.86
N TRP A 121 4.49 31.37 -22.11
CA TRP A 121 5.09 30.05 -22.15
C TRP A 121 4.64 29.28 -23.39
N ARG A 122 5.60 28.75 -24.16
CA ARG A 122 5.36 27.90 -25.32
C ARG A 122 6.29 26.71 -25.34
N VAL A 123 5.90 25.63 -26.02
CA VAL A 123 6.80 24.48 -26.24
C VAL A 123 8.09 24.88 -26.95
N THR A 124 9.20 24.24 -26.55
CA THR A 124 10.53 24.50 -27.11
C THR A 124 10.70 23.93 -28.51
N ASN A 125 10.18 22.72 -28.77
CA ASN A 125 10.24 22.06 -30.07
C ASN A 125 8.98 21.19 -30.38
N PRO A 126 8.79 20.76 -31.64
CA PRO A 126 7.67 19.88 -32.03
C PRO A 126 7.71 18.47 -31.42
N LYS A 127 8.89 17.92 -31.11
CA LYS A 127 9.04 16.59 -30.48
C LYS A 127 8.38 16.55 -29.09
N VAL A 128 8.40 17.65 -28.34
CA VAL A 128 7.68 17.78 -27.05
C VAL A 128 6.18 17.55 -27.25
N ARG A 129 5.57 18.14 -28.28
CA ARG A 129 4.13 17.94 -28.59
C ARG A 129 3.83 16.50 -28.98
N GLN A 130 4.71 15.86 -29.75
CA GLN A 130 4.55 14.47 -30.14
C GLN A 130 4.66 13.52 -28.94
N SER A 131 5.67 13.72 -28.09
CA SER A 131 5.85 12.97 -26.85
C SER A 131 4.65 13.12 -25.91
N TYR A 132 4.14 14.35 -25.74
CA TYR A 132 2.94 14.61 -24.93
C TYR A 132 1.74 13.79 -25.43
N ARG A 133 1.44 13.82 -26.73
CA ARG A 133 0.30 13.08 -27.32
C ARG A 133 0.38 11.57 -27.12
N LEU A 134 1.59 11.01 -27.09
CA LEU A 134 1.79 9.57 -26.90
C LEU A 134 1.66 9.12 -25.44
N ASN A 135 1.84 10.04 -24.49
CA ASN A 135 2.00 9.71 -23.07
C ASN A 135 0.94 10.33 -22.15
N VAL A 136 0.12 11.26 -22.64
CA VAL A 136 -0.97 11.91 -21.90
C VAL A 136 -1.93 10.88 -21.30
N GLY A 137 -2.32 11.09 -20.05
CA GLY A 137 -3.12 10.19 -19.24
C GLY A 137 -2.61 10.10 -17.80
N THR A 138 -3.51 9.80 -16.87
CA THR A 138 -3.20 9.66 -15.44
C THR A 138 -3.16 8.20 -14.98
N ILE A 139 -3.64 7.27 -15.80
CA ILE A 139 -3.62 5.83 -15.50
C ILE A 139 -2.21 5.29 -15.80
N VAL A 140 -1.56 4.81 -14.74
CA VAL A 140 -0.29 4.08 -14.82
C VAL A 140 -0.61 2.60 -14.62
N GLU A 141 -0.43 1.81 -15.67
CA GLU A 141 -0.56 0.35 -15.59
C GLU A 141 0.68 -0.23 -14.91
N GLU A 142 0.49 -1.28 -14.10
CA GLU A 142 1.59 -2.01 -13.50
C GLU A 142 2.45 -2.68 -14.57
N THR A 143 3.77 -2.67 -14.38
CA THR A 143 4.68 -3.36 -15.30
C THR A 143 4.47 -4.87 -15.16
N MET A 144 4.20 -5.53 -16.27
CA MET A 144 4.18 -6.99 -16.34
C MET A 144 5.56 -7.52 -16.75
N LEU A 145 6.06 -8.51 -16.02
CA LEU A 145 7.29 -9.24 -16.30
C LEU A 145 6.98 -10.63 -16.85
N LYS A 146 7.82 -11.10 -17.77
CA LYS A 146 7.67 -12.41 -18.42
C LYS A 146 8.28 -13.51 -17.56
N VAL A 147 7.48 -14.44 -17.07
CA VAL A 147 7.97 -15.58 -16.29
C VAL A 147 8.45 -16.70 -17.21
N ARG A 148 9.71 -17.11 -17.05
CA ARG A 148 10.34 -18.18 -17.84
C ARG A 148 10.87 -19.29 -16.96
N LEU A 149 10.47 -20.51 -17.30
CA LEU A 149 10.95 -21.72 -16.65
C LEU A 149 12.31 -22.13 -17.21
N VAL A 150 13.34 -22.14 -16.36
CA VAL A 150 14.70 -22.58 -16.64
C VAL A 150 15.03 -23.84 -15.81
N ARG A 151 16.10 -24.55 -16.20
CA ARG A 151 16.58 -25.71 -15.42
C ARG A 151 17.22 -25.22 -14.11
N SER A 152 16.91 -25.90 -13.00
CA SER A 152 17.47 -25.61 -11.68
C SER A 152 18.99 -25.85 -11.65
N ARG A 153 19.72 -25.06 -10.85
CA ARG A 153 21.16 -25.22 -10.54
C ARG A 153 21.45 -26.46 -9.67
N ALA A 154 20.85 -27.60 -9.95
CA ALA A 154 21.21 -28.84 -9.27
C ALA A 154 22.53 -29.38 -9.85
N GLY A 155 23.67 -29.05 -9.21
CA GLY A 155 24.90 -29.85 -9.33
C GLY A 155 26.23 -29.15 -9.65
N GLY A 156 26.43 -27.85 -9.41
CA GLY A 156 27.72 -27.19 -9.67
C GLY A 156 28.15 -26.23 -8.55
N SER A 157 29.28 -26.53 -7.90
CA SER A 157 29.96 -25.64 -6.95
C SER A 157 30.42 -24.36 -7.66
N GLY A 158 29.80 -23.23 -7.33
CA GLY A 158 30.22 -21.90 -7.79
C GLY A 158 29.07 -20.90 -7.92
N SER A 159 29.15 -19.78 -7.20
CA SER A 159 28.17 -18.68 -7.22
C SER A 159 28.26 -17.77 -8.46
N THR A 160 29.10 -18.09 -9.45
CA THR A 160 29.49 -17.16 -10.53
C THR A 160 29.16 -17.62 -11.97
N GLY A 161 28.43 -18.72 -12.15
CA GLY A 161 28.06 -19.25 -13.48
C GLY A 161 26.82 -18.60 -14.13
N ALA A 162 26.88 -18.39 -15.45
CA ALA A 162 25.79 -17.83 -16.26
C ALA A 162 24.51 -18.68 -16.21
N ILE A 163 23.39 -18.06 -15.86
CA ILE A 163 22.06 -18.69 -15.89
C ILE A 163 21.77 -19.11 -17.35
N ALA A 164 21.30 -20.34 -17.56
CA ALA A 164 20.92 -20.84 -18.88
C ALA A 164 19.82 -19.94 -19.47
N ARG A 165 20.19 -19.08 -20.43
CA ARG A 165 19.26 -18.22 -21.16
C ARG A 165 18.52 -19.06 -22.18
N GLY A 166 17.37 -19.58 -21.80
CA GLY A 166 16.53 -20.43 -22.64
C GLY A 166 15.56 -21.22 -21.80
N GLY A 167 14.27 -20.87 -21.85
CA GLY A 167 13.26 -21.43 -20.97
C GLY A 167 11.84 -21.19 -21.48
N ARG A 168 10.93 -22.13 -21.17
CA ARG A 168 9.51 -22.07 -21.57
C ARG A 168 8.85 -20.86 -20.90
N MET A 169 8.20 -20.01 -21.68
CA MET A 169 7.38 -18.92 -21.16
C MET A 169 6.17 -19.50 -20.43
N LEU A 170 6.00 -19.16 -19.15
CA LEU A 170 4.86 -19.60 -18.34
C LEU A 170 3.70 -18.59 -18.40
N GLY A 171 4.01 -17.30 -18.56
CA GLY A 171 3.02 -16.23 -18.55
C GLY A 171 3.64 -14.92 -18.08
N GLU A 172 2.79 -13.95 -17.76
CA GLU A 172 3.22 -12.65 -17.24
C GLU A 172 2.76 -12.45 -15.81
N ILE A 173 3.60 -11.78 -15.01
CA ILE A 173 3.35 -11.51 -13.59
C ILE A 173 3.64 -10.03 -13.29
N GLU A 174 2.91 -9.45 -12.34
CA GLU A 174 3.16 -8.06 -11.92
C GLU A 174 4.57 -7.93 -11.31
N GLU A 175 5.33 -6.92 -11.76
CA GLU A 175 6.68 -6.61 -11.28
C GLU A 175 6.73 -6.51 -9.75
N VAL A 176 5.71 -5.90 -9.16
CA VAL A 176 5.58 -5.69 -7.71
C VAL A 176 5.65 -6.99 -6.91
N PHE A 177 5.03 -8.06 -7.40
CA PHE A 177 5.08 -9.35 -6.71
C PHE A 177 6.49 -9.91 -6.69
N ILE A 178 7.26 -9.69 -7.75
CA ILE A 178 8.64 -10.19 -7.90
C ILE A 178 9.64 -9.34 -7.12
N GLU A 179 9.44 -8.01 -7.02
CA GLU A 179 10.28 -7.12 -6.22
C GLU A 179 10.34 -7.52 -4.73
N GLY A 180 9.27 -8.14 -4.22
CA GLY A 180 9.20 -8.66 -2.85
C GLY A 180 9.82 -10.05 -2.63
N LEU A 181 10.42 -10.65 -3.67
CA LEU A 181 11.03 -11.99 -3.58
C LEU A 181 12.55 -11.91 -3.48
N VAL A 182 13.12 -12.79 -2.66
CA VAL A 182 14.55 -13.06 -2.64
C VAL A 182 14.87 -14.34 -3.42
N PRO A 183 16.06 -14.46 -4.05
CA PRO A 183 16.44 -15.69 -4.73
C PRO A 183 16.24 -16.92 -3.84
N ALA A 184 15.71 -18.00 -4.42
CA ALA A 184 15.24 -19.22 -3.77
C ALA A 184 13.84 -19.18 -3.13
N ASP A 185 13.18 -18.03 -3.04
CA ASP A 185 11.76 -17.98 -2.68
C ASP A 185 10.91 -18.81 -3.67
N THR A 186 9.88 -19.47 -3.16
CA THR A 186 8.95 -20.26 -3.97
C THR A 186 7.61 -19.56 -4.08
N PHE A 187 6.97 -19.69 -5.24
CA PHE A 187 5.63 -19.19 -5.48
C PHE A 187 4.84 -20.04 -6.47
N VAL A 188 3.51 -19.96 -6.39
CA VAL A 188 2.61 -20.67 -7.30
C VAL A 188 2.37 -19.82 -8.54
N PHE A 189 2.67 -20.34 -9.73
CA PHE A 189 2.39 -19.65 -10.98
C PHE A 189 2.00 -20.63 -12.08
N GLY A 190 0.87 -20.36 -12.76
CA GLY A 190 0.36 -21.24 -13.81
C GLY A 190 0.06 -22.67 -13.36
N GLY A 191 -0.29 -22.86 -12.07
CA GLY A 191 -0.54 -24.17 -11.48
C GLY A 191 0.71 -24.99 -11.11
N GLU A 192 1.91 -24.44 -11.31
CA GLU A 192 3.18 -25.05 -10.89
C GLU A 192 3.75 -24.28 -9.68
N VAL A 193 4.40 -24.97 -8.75
CA VAL A 193 5.25 -24.33 -7.73
C VAL A 193 6.62 -24.08 -8.35
N VAL A 194 7.03 -22.82 -8.39
CA VAL A 194 8.26 -22.38 -9.02
C VAL A 194 9.14 -21.63 -8.02
N ARG A 195 10.45 -21.81 -8.13
CA ARG A 195 11.47 -21.14 -7.33
C ARG A 195 12.05 -19.97 -8.12
N TYR A 196 12.06 -18.79 -7.52
CA TYR A 196 12.67 -17.60 -8.08
C TYR A 196 14.20 -17.76 -8.13
N GLU A 197 14.77 -17.66 -9.33
CA GLU A 197 16.23 -17.76 -9.53
C GLU A 197 16.87 -16.39 -9.70
N ALA A 198 16.32 -15.59 -10.62
CA ALA A 198 16.81 -14.25 -10.93
C ALA A 198 15.81 -13.48 -11.77
N LEU A 199 15.88 -12.16 -11.66
CA LEU A 199 15.30 -11.22 -12.61
C LEU A 199 16.39 -10.74 -13.58
N VAL A 200 16.17 -10.90 -14.88
CA VAL A 200 17.06 -10.39 -15.92
C VAL A 200 16.20 -9.69 -16.97
N GLU A 201 16.42 -8.39 -17.13
CA GLU A 201 15.63 -7.55 -18.05
C GLU A 201 14.13 -7.58 -17.70
N ASP A 202 13.26 -7.88 -18.66
CA ASP A 202 11.82 -8.05 -18.47
C ASP A 202 11.44 -9.51 -18.15
N GLN A 203 12.41 -10.34 -17.75
CA GLN A 203 12.22 -11.79 -17.60
C GLN A 203 12.56 -12.27 -16.18
N VAL A 204 11.57 -12.91 -15.57
CA VAL A 204 11.73 -13.62 -14.29
C VAL A 204 12.12 -15.06 -14.62
N TYR A 205 13.33 -15.45 -14.28
CA TYR A 205 13.76 -16.84 -14.39
C TYR A 205 13.38 -17.61 -13.14
N VAL A 206 12.68 -18.71 -13.36
CA VAL A 206 12.21 -19.60 -12.30
C VAL A 206 12.57 -21.05 -12.62
N SER A 207 12.77 -21.87 -11.60
CA SER A 207 12.89 -23.32 -11.76
C SER A 207 11.75 -24.06 -11.05
N ARG A 208 11.52 -25.34 -11.35
CA ARG A 208 10.49 -26.10 -10.62
C ARG A 208 10.94 -26.38 -9.20
N ALA A 209 10.03 -26.22 -8.26
CA ALA A 209 10.23 -26.60 -6.87
C ALA A 209 9.02 -27.35 -6.33
N ASN A 210 9.22 -28.06 -5.22
CA ASN A 210 8.16 -28.65 -4.44
C ASN A 210 8.23 -28.01 -3.06
N ASP A 211 7.34 -27.06 -2.82
CA ASP A 211 7.21 -26.36 -1.56
C ASP A 211 5.73 -26.27 -1.21
N ARG A 212 5.40 -26.65 0.03
CA ARG A 212 4.03 -26.68 0.52
C ARG A 212 3.53 -25.28 0.94
N ASP A 213 4.46 -24.38 1.22
CA ASP A 213 4.18 -23.01 1.71
C ASP A 213 4.53 -21.94 0.67
N ALA A 214 4.48 -22.30 -0.62
CA ALA A 214 4.80 -21.40 -1.72
C ALA A 214 3.91 -20.14 -1.73
N LYS A 215 4.53 -18.97 -1.92
CA LYS A 215 3.83 -17.67 -1.98
C LYS A 215 2.82 -17.65 -3.14
N VAL A 216 1.70 -16.95 -2.98
CA VAL A 216 0.70 -16.81 -4.05
C VAL A 216 0.77 -15.40 -4.61
N PRO A 217 0.89 -15.22 -5.94
CA PRO A 217 0.81 -13.91 -6.58
C PRO A 217 -0.46 -13.17 -6.17
N SER A 218 -0.29 -12.09 -5.43
CA SER A 218 -1.38 -11.21 -5.06
C SER A 218 -1.52 -10.12 -6.12
N TYR A 219 -2.54 -10.22 -6.96
CA TYR A 219 -2.93 -9.13 -7.84
C TYR A 219 -3.63 -8.05 -7.02
N MET A 220 -3.18 -6.80 -7.14
CA MET A 220 -3.77 -5.65 -6.41
C MET A 220 -5.20 -5.27 -6.88
N GLY A 221 -5.80 -6.09 -7.76
CA GLY A 221 -7.12 -5.88 -8.31
C GLY A 221 -8.25 -6.47 -7.45
N GLY A 222 -8.98 -5.61 -6.74
CA GLY A 222 -10.45 -5.77 -6.67
C GLY A 222 -11.14 -5.75 -5.30
N LYS A 223 -10.42 -5.76 -4.18
CA LYS A 223 -11.05 -5.51 -2.86
C LYS A 223 -11.06 -4.01 -2.58
N PHE A 224 -12.24 -3.41 -2.64
CA PHE A 224 -12.43 -2.09 -2.05
C PHE A 224 -12.36 -2.26 -0.54
N PRO A 225 -11.50 -1.50 0.16
CA PRO A 225 -11.43 -1.57 1.62
C PRO A 225 -12.78 -1.17 2.21
N LEU A 226 -13.07 -1.68 3.41
CA LEU A 226 -14.21 -1.24 4.21
C LEU A 226 -14.18 0.28 4.29
N SER A 227 -15.26 0.97 3.94
CA SER A 227 -15.25 2.44 3.99
C SER A 227 -15.35 2.96 5.41
N THR A 228 -14.91 4.19 5.65
CA THR A 228 -14.97 4.81 6.99
C THR A 228 -16.41 4.86 7.51
N TYR A 229 -17.36 5.10 6.61
CA TYR A 229 -18.78 5.12 6.93
C TYR A 229 -19.30 3.74 7.36
N LEU A 230 -18.95 2.69 6.61
CA LEU A 230 -19.38 1.34 6.92
C LEU A 230 -18.70 0.81 8.17
N ALA A 231 -17.41 1.11 8.36
CA ALA A 231 -16.63 0.83 9.56
C ALA A 231 -17.28 1.38 10.83
N GLU A 232 -17.71 2.65 10.81
CA GLU A 232 -18.41 3.26 11.95
C GLU A 232 -19.72 2.54 12.26
N ARG A 233 -20.50 2.16 11.24
CA ARG A 233 -21.75 1.41 11.43
C ARG A 233 -21.50 0.01 11.99
N VAL A 234 -20.47 -0.70 11.52
CA VAL A 234 -20.07 -1.99 12.09
C VAL A 234 -19.71 -1.84 13.58
N ARG A 235 -18.92 -0.82 13.94
CA ARG A 235 -18.59 -0.53 15.35
C ARG A 235 -19.85 -0.23 16.19
N LYS A 236 -20.82 0.53 15.65
CA LYS A 236 -22.11 0.79 16.32
C LYS A 236 -22.94 -0.48 16.51
N LEU A 237 -22.95 -1.38 15.52
CA LEU A 237 -23.64 -2.66 15.61
C LEU A 237 -22.98 -3.58 16.66
N LEU A 238 -21.65 -3.60 16.71
CA LEU A 238 -20.89 -4.35 17.73
C LEU A 238 -21.18 -3.83 19.15
N ASP A 239 -21.22 -2.53 19.37
CA ASP A 239 -21.51 -1.95 20.70
C ASP A 239 -22.99 -2.14 21.13
N ASN A 240 -23.90 -2.27 20.16
CA ASN A 240 -25.33 -2.44 20.43
C ASN A 240 -25.75 -3.91 20.58
N SER A 241 -25.52 -4.49 21.77
CA SER A 241 -25.91 -5.87 22.07
C SER A 241 -27.40 -6.22 21.87
N ARG A 242 -28.31 -5.23 21.89
CA ARG A 242 -29.74 -5.46 21.60
C ARG A 242 -29.97 -5.74 20.11
N ALA A 243 -29.21 -5.07 19.24
CA ALA A 243 -29.30 -5.24 17.78
C ALA A 243 -28.82 -6.63 17.32
N TRP A 244 -27.99 -7.32 18.13
CA TRP A 244 -27.53 -8.68 17.81
C TRP A 244 -28.69 -9.68 17.68
N LYS A 245 -29.88 -9.34 18.21
CA LYS A 245 -31.07 -10.18 18.05
C LYS A 245 -31.52 -10.37 16.61
N ALA A 246 -31.18 -9.43 15.72
CA ALA A 246 -31.48 -9.50 14.30
C ALA A 246 -30.40 -10.25 13.49
N LEU A 247 -29.26 -10.59 14.11
CA LEU A 247 -28.18 -11.31 13.44
C LEU A 247 -28.45 -12.82 13.42
N PRO A 248 -27.91 -13.56 12.43
CA PRO A 248 -27.93 -15.01 12.44
C PRO A 248 -27.34 -15.58 13.74
N ASP A 249 -27.90 -16.69 14.23
CA ASP A 249 -27.51 -17.30 15.52
C ASP A 249 -26.00 -17.55 15.61
N GLN A 250 -25.39 -18.04 14.53
CA GLN A 250 -23.94 -18.29 14.48
C GLN A 250 -23.07 -17.04 14.75
N VAL A 251 -23.55 -15.85 14.37
CA VAL A 251 -22.83 -14.58 14.60
C VAL A 251 -23.11 -14.07 16.02
N ARG A 252 -24.36 -14.17 16.46
CA ARG A 252 -24.78 -13.81 17.82
C ARG A 252 -24.05 -14.63 18.88
N ASP A 253 -23.94 -15.94 18.67
CA ASP A 253 -23.24 -16.87 19.56
C ASP A 253 -21.75 -16.57 19.57
N TRP A 254 -21.17 -16.26 18.40
CA TRP A 254 -19.77 -15.84 18.29
C TRP A 254 -19.47 -14.55 19.06
N LEU A 255 -20.32 -13.52 18.95
CA LEU A 255 -20.18 -12.28 19.74
C LEU A 255 -20.41 -12.52 21.24
N SER A 256 -21.33 -13.40 21.59
CA SER A 256 -21.58 -13.79 22.99
C SER A 256 -20.38 -14.53 23.59
N LEU A 257 -19.75 -15.40 22.80
CA LEU A 257 -18.53 -16.11 23.17
C LEU A 257 -17.35 -15.13 23.35
N GLN A 258 -17.21 -14.15 22.45
CA GLN A 258 -16.21 -13.09 22.61
C GLN A 258 -16.39 -12.35 23.94
N ARG A 259 -17.62 -11.97 24.29
CA ARG A 259 -17.92 -11.28 25.55
C ARG A 259 -17.61 -12.15 26.78
N LYS A 260 -17.69 -13.47 26.65
CA LYS A 260 -17.35 -14.40 27.74
C LYS A 260 -15.85 -14.49 27.98
N PHE A 261 -15.04 -14.54 26.93
CA PHE A 261 -13.59 -14.70 27.03
C PHE A 261 -12.82 -13.37 27.14
N SER A 262 -13.34 -12.31 26.54
CA SER A 262 -12.68 -11.01 26.46
C SER A 262 -13.72 -9.90 26.48
N ARG A 263 -13.82 -9.10 25.41
CA ARG A 263 -14.73 -7.97 25.26
C ARG A 263 -15.10 -7.78 23.80
N VAL A 264 -16.29 -7.26 23.53
CA VAL A 264 -16.63 -6.74 22.19
C VAL A 264 -16.29 -5.24 22.16
N PRO A 265 -15.52 -4.75 21.17
CA PRO A 265 -15.09 -3.34 21.13
C PRO A 265 -16.28 -2.36 21.10
N ALA A 266 -16.24 -1.33 21.94
CA ALA A 266 -17.20 -0.23 21.88
C ALA A 266 -16.87 0.76 20.75
N VAL A 267 -17.80 1.66 20.40
CA VAL A 267 -17.68 2.55 19.22
C VAL A 267 -16.40 3.39 19.20
N ARG A 268 -15.99 3.91 20.37
CA ARG A 268 -14.82 4.81 20.52
C ARG A 268 -13.61 4.13 21.16
N GLU A 269 -13.70 2.83 21.42
CA GLU A 269 -12.69 2.05 22.12
C GLU A 269 -11.78 1.35 21.10
N LEU A 270 -10.48 1.24 21.42
CA LEU A 270 -9.61 0.24 20.81
C LEU A 270 -9.48 -0.92 21.79
N LEU A 271 -10.00 -2.09 21.42
CA LEU A 271 -9.69 -3.32 22.14
C LEU A 271 -8.32 -3.83 21.66
N VAL A 272 -7.43 -4.08 22.61
CA VAL A 272 -6.14 -4.74 22.41
C VAL A 272 -6.13 -6.02 23.23
N GLU A 273 -5.87 -7.15 22.57
CA GLU A 273 -5.78 -8.47 23.19
C GLU A 273 -4.35 -8.99 23.06
N THR A 274 -3.82 -9.62 24.11
CA THR A 274 -2.54 -10.31 24.04
C THR A 274 -2.68 -11.75 24.51
N PHE A 275 -1.97 -12.67 23.85
CA PHE A 275 -1.95 -14.09 24.21
C PHE A 275 -0.73 -14.81 23.63
N PRO A 276 -0.26 -15.89 24.27
CA PRO A 276 0.74 -16.79 23.69
C PRO A 276 0.08 -17.77 22.71
N ARG A 277 0.77 -18.10 21.62
CA ARG A 277 0.38 -19.17 20.69
C ARG A 277 1.59 -19.68 19.91
N GLY A 278 1.79 -21.00 19.92
CA GLY A 278 2.77 -21.66 19.06
C GLY A 278 4.21 -21.17 19.25
N GLY A 279 4.62 -20.89 20.49
CA GLY A 279 5.95 -20.36 20.81
C GLY A 279 6.14 -18.87 20.53
N SER A 280 5.12 -18.15 20.06
CA SER A 280 5.13 -16.70 19.88
C SER A 280 4.11 -16.00 20.77
N HIS A 281 4.30 -14.70 20.97
CA HIS A 281 3.35 -13.84 21.67
C HIS A 281 2.68 -12.90 20.67
N TYR A 282 1.35 -12.75 20.82
CA TYR A 282 0.53 -11.95 19.92
C TYR A 282 0.00 -10.71 20.63
N LEU A 283 -0.12 -9.62 19.86
CA LEU A 283 -0.93 -8.45 20.16
C LEU A 283 -1.91 -8.25 19.01
N VAL A 284 -3.20 -8.39 19.29
CA VAL A 284 -4.28 -8.22 18.31
C VAL A 284 -5.10 -7.01 18.69
N CYS A 285 -5.28 -6.07 17.76
CA CYS A 285 -6.14 -4.90 17.95
C CYS A 285 -7.24 -4.85 16.90
N TYR A 286 -8.36 -4.19 17.23
CA TYR A 286 -9.58 -4.17 16.42
C TYR A 286 -10.01 -2.74 16.03
N PRO A 287 -9.33 -2.08 15.07
CA PRO A 287 -9.63 -0.68 14.73
C PRO A 287 -10.85 -0.53 13.80
N PHE A 288 -11.09 -1.50 12.91
CA PHE A 288 -12.12 -1.49 11.84
C PHE A 288 -11.91 -0.48 10.71
N GLU A 289 -10.74 0.12 10.56
CA GLU A 289 -10.49 1.16 9.57
C GLU A 289 -10.11 0.64 8.19
N GLY A 290 -10.23 -0.66 7.95
CA GLY A 290 -9.90 -1.25 6.67
C GLY A 290 -8.43 -1.58 6.52
N ARG A 291 -8.15 -2.49 5.59
CA ARG A 291 -6.85 -3.15 5.48
C ARG A 291 -5.68 -2.18 5.26
N LEU A 292 -5.84 -1.17 4.41
CA LEU A 292 -4.75 -0.23 4.11
C LEU A 292 -4.30 0.55 5.35
N ALA A 293 -5.25 1.10 6.13
CA ALA A 293 -4.93 1.79 7.37
C ALA A 293 -4.28 0.87 8.40
N HIS A 294 -4.77 -0.38 8.51
CA HIS A 294 -4.20 -1.38 9.41
C HIS A 294 -2.80 -1.83 8.99
N GLN A 295 -2.53 -1.91 7.69
CA GLN A 295 -1.21 -2.25 7.17
C GLN A 295 -0.22 -1.14 7.52
N THR A 296 -0.56 0.12 7.28
CA THR A 296 0.26 1.26 7.72
C THR A 296 0.48 1.25 9.23
N LEU A 297 -0.58 1.02 10.02
CA LEU A 297 -0.47 0.92 11.48
C LEU A 297 0.47 -0.23 11.90
N GLY A 298 0.37 -1.40 11.28
CA GLY A 298 1.23 -2.55 11.56
C GLY A 298 2.71 -2.22 11.38
N MET A 299 3.06 -1.52 10.31
CA MET A 299 4.43 -1.10 10.03
C MET A 299 4.97 -0.11 11.05
N LEU A 300 4.15 0.83 11.51
CA LEU A 300 4.54 1.82 12.52
C LEU A 300 4.65 1.18 13.92
N LEU A 301 3.70 0.29 14.26
CA LEU A 301 3.69 -0.42 15.54
C LEU A 301 4.90 -1.33 15.69
N THR A 302 5.28 -2.08 14.65
CA THR A 302 6.44 -2.97 14.74
C THR A 302 7.73 -2.19 14.98
N ARG A 303 7.91 -1.01 14.36
CA ARG A 303 9.05 -0.13 14.66
C ARG A 303 9.08 0.34 16.11
N ARG A 304 7.93 0.74 16.66
CA ARG A 304 7.85 1.12 18.08
C ARG A 304 8.14 -0.06 19.00
N LEU A 305 7.64 -1.23 18.66
CA LEU A 305 7.90 -2.46 19.39
C LEU A 305 9.39 -2.86 19.34
N GLU A 306 10.07 -2.69 18.20
CA GLU A 306 11.52 -2.86 18.11
C GLU A 306 12.27 -1.91 19.04
N ARG A 307 11.94 -0.60 19.02
CA ARG A 307 12.54 0.38 19.94
C ARG A 307 12.27 0.06 21.42
N ALA A 308 11.10 -0.52 21.71
CA ALA A 308 10.74 -1.00 23.04
C ALA A 308 11.37 -2.36 23.39
N ARG A 309 12.21 -2.95 22.51
CA ARG A 309 12.82 -4.28 22.66
C ARG A 309 11.81 -5.42 22.83
N ALA A 310 10.62 -5.26 22.24
CA ALA A 310 9.56 -6.25 22.26
C ALA A 310 9.72 -7.35 21.20
N ARG A 311 10.75 -7.25 20.33
CA ARG A 311 11.15 -8.27 19.36
C ARG A 311 9.99 -8.77 18.48
N PRO A 312 9.33 -7.88 17.70
CA PRO A 312 8.32 -8.28 16.73
C PRO A 312 8.96 -9.06 15.58
N LEU A 313 8.24 -10.06 15.07
CA LEU A 313 8.65 -10.87 13.92
C LEU A 313 7.82 -10.56 12.67
N GLY A 314 6.60 -10.03 12.86
CA GLY A 314 5.74 -9.70 11.75
C GLY A 314 4.36 -9.24 12.19
N PHE A 315 3.56 -8.85 11.20
CA PHE A 315 2.16 -8.51 11.41
C PHE A 315 1.26 -8.97 10.25
N VAL A 316 -0.03 -9.00 10.51
CA VAL A 316 -1.06 -9.28 9.50
C VAL A 316 -2.24 -8.36 9.71
N ALA A 317 -2.73 -7.79 8.62
CA ALA A 317 -3.80 -6.80 8.60
C ALA A 317 -4.94 -7.26 7.69
N ASN A 318 -6.17 -7.20 8.19
CA ASN A 318 -7.38 -7.37 7.39
C ASN A 318 -8.30 -6.15 7.56
N GLU A 319 -9.56 -6.22 7.09
CA GLU A 319 -10.49 -5.07 7.15
C GLU A 319 -10.86 -4.64 8.58
N TYR A 320 -10.76 -5.55 9.56
CA TYR A 320 -11.34 -5.38 10.89
C TYR A 320 -10.28 -5.30 12.00
N ALA A 321 -9.16 -5.98 11.82
CA ALA A 321 -8.14 -6.19 12.85
C ALA A 321 -6.71 -6.15 12.29
N LEU A 322 -5.78 -5.93 13.21
CA LEU A 322 -4.33 -6.02 13.02
C LEU A 322 -3.76 -6.92 14.12
N ALA A 323 -2.99 -7.93 13.73
CA ALA A 323 -2.28 -8.81 14.64
C ALA A 323 -0.77 -8.70 14.43
N VAL A 324 -0.04 -8.37 15.48
CA VAL A 324 1.43 -8.38 15.53
C VAL A 324 1.86 -9.59 16.35
N TRP A 325 2.89 -10.32 15.90
CA TRP A 325 3.50 -11.39 16.69
C TRP A 325 5.00 -11.21 16.84
N GLY A 326 5.55 -11.76 17.91
CA GLY A 326 6.96 -11.66 18.23
C GLY A 326 7.40 -12.69 19.28
N VAL A 327 8.69 -12.63 19.61
CA VAL A 327 9.31 -13.47 20.66
C VAL A 327 9.09 -12.85 22.04
N GLY A 328 9.04 -11.52 22.14
CA GLY A 328 8.86 -10.84 23.42
C GLY A 328 7.46 -11.06 24.00
N ASP A 329 7.38 -11.36 25.30
CA ASP A 329 6.11 -11.51 26.00
C ASP A 329 5.41 -10.15 26.21
N LEU A 330 4.59 -9.79 25.22
CA LEU A 330 3.83 -8.53 25.20
C LEU A 330 2.86 -8.42 26.39
N SER A 331 2.23 -9.53 26.80
CA SER A 331 1.36 -9.57 27.98
C SER A 331 2.14 -9.19 29.24
N PHE A 332 3.31 -9.80 29.44
CA PHE A 332 4.18 -9.49 30.57
C PHE A 332 4.68 -8.04 30.53
N MET A 333 5.10 -7.55 29.37
CA MET A 333 5.63 -6.18 29.22
C MET A 333 4.57 -5.13 29.55
N ILE A 334 3.32 -5.30 29.09
CA ILE A 334 2.22 -4.38 29.38
C ILE A 334 1.88 -4.43 30.88
N ARG A 335 1.73 -5.63 31.45
CA ARG A 335 1.36 -5.82 32.87
C ARG A 335 2.37 -5.17 33.83
N HIS A 336 3.65 -5.17 33.48
CA HIS A 336 4.73 -4.58 34.29
C HIS A 336 5.09 -3.16 33.89
N GLY A 337 4.31 -2.50 33.03
CA GLY A 337 4.54 -1.12 32.61
C GLY A 337 5.80 -0.90 31.76
N LYS A 338 6.38 -1.98 31.20
CA LYS A 338 7.51 -1.89 30.25
C LYS A 338 7.04 -1.48 28.85
N LEU A 339 5.76 -1.70 28.54
CA LEU A 339 5.13 -1.28 27.30
C LEU A 339 3.81 -0.56 27.63
N ASP A 340 3.78 0.75 27.44
CA ASP A 340 2.55 1.55 27.57
C ASP A 340 1.79 1.57 26.24
N LEU A 341 0.54 1.12 26.27
CA LEU A 341 -0.32 1.11 25.09
C LEU A 341 -0.70 2.52 24.62
N ASN A 342 -0.84 3.50 25.52
CA ASN A 342 -1.14 4.87 25.08
C ASN A 342 0.04 5.46 24.30
N ALA A 343 1.26 5.27 24.79
CA ALA A 343 2.47 5.66 24.06
C ALA A 343 2.65 4.85 22.77
N LEU A 344 2.35 3.54 22.78
CA LEU A 344 2.48 2.69 21.59
C LEU A 344 1.56 3.14 20.45
N PHE A 345 0.34 3.58 20.77
CA PHE A 345 -0.67 4.06 19.82
C PHE A 345 -0.76 5.60 19.77
N ASP A 346 0.27 6.32 20.22
CA ASP A 346 0.22 7.79 20.19
C ASP A 346 0.22 8.32 18.74
N PRO A 347 -0.62 9.34 18.42
CA PRO A 347 -0.68 9.94 17.09
C PRO A 347 0.66 10.48 16.54
N ASP A 348 1.64 10.75 17.41
CA ASP A 348 2.99 11.20 17.01
C ASP A 348 3.71 10.23 16.05
N MET A 349 3.28 8.96 15.95
CA MET A 349 3.79 7.99 14.95
C MET A 349 3.60 8.43 13.50
N LEU A 350 2.65 9.34 13.25
CA LEU A 350 2.41 9.88 11.91
C LEU A 350 3.39 11.00 11.52
N GLY A 351 4.27 11.40 12.44
CA GLY A 351 5.39 12.31 12.18
C GLY A 351 6.64 11.56 11.76
N ASP A 352 7.68 11.63 12.59
CA ASP A 352 9.02 11.15 12.25
C ASP A 352 9.09 9.65 11.98
N ASP A 353 8.27 8.82 12.65
CA ASP A 353 8.25 7.37 12.44
C ASP A 353 7.78 7.01 11.03
N LEU A 354 6.76 7.71 10.55
CA LEU A 354 6.24 7.56 9.20
C LEU A 354 7.25 8.06 8.16
N GLU A 355 7.85 9.24 8.36
CA GLU A 355 8.85 9.78 7.42
C GLU A 355 10.09 8.88 7.33
N ALA A 356 10.61 8.42 8.47
CA ALA A 356 11.71 7.46 8.50
C ALA A 356 11.35 6.16 7.76
N TRP A 357 10.09 5.72 7.86
CA TRP A 357 9.64 4.50 7.18
C TRP A 357 9.49 4.70 5.67
N LEU A 358 8.85 5.79 5.27
CA LEU A 358 8.70 6.17 3.87
C LEU A 358 10.07 6.29 3.17
N ALA A 359 11.07 6.82 3.88
CA ALA A 359 12.43 7.01 3.35
C ALA A 359 13.16 5.69 3.03
N GLU A 360 12.87 4.62 3.79
CA GLU A 360 13.46 3.29 3.62
C GLU A 360 12.61 2.37 2.73
N SER A 361 11.32 2.67 2.58
CA SER A 361 10.39 1.86 1.81
C SER A 361 10.61 1.97 0.29
N ALA A 362 10.42 0.86 -0.43
CA ALA A 362 10.30 0.86 -1.89
C ALA A 362 9.07 1.66 -2.39
N LEU A 363 8.12 1.92 -1.49
CA LEU A 363 6.85 2.61 -1.78
C LEU A 363 7.07 4.01 -2.35
N MET A 364 7.99 4.79 -1.76
CA MET A 364 8.21 6.18 -2.18
C MET A 364 8.85 6.23 -3.56
N LYS A 365 9.80 5.33 -3.86
CA LYS A 365 10.42 5.20 -5.19
C LYS A 365 9.39 4.82 -6.25
N ARG A 366 8.49 3.88 -5.93
CA ARG A 366 7.37 3.50 -6.81
C ARG A 366 6.41 4.66 -7.07
N THR A 367 5.98 5.35 -6.02
CA THR A 367 5.03 6.46 -6.16
C THR A 367 5.67 7.61 -6.94
N PHE A 368 6.96 7.89 -6.69
CA PHE A 368 7.74 8.83 -7.47
C PHE A 368 7.81 8.45 -8.95
N ARG A 369 8.01 7.17 -9.27
CA ARG A 369 8.00 6.67 -10.66
C ARG A 369 6.67 6.97 -11.35
N ASN A 370 5.56 6.75 -10.66
CA ASN A 370 4.22 7.07 -11.18
C ASN A 370 4.07 8.58 -11.45
N CYS A 371 4.43 9.43 -10.49
CA CYS A 371 4.39 10.89 -10.68
C CYS A 371 5.33 11.36 -11.80
N ALA A 372 6.51 10.76 -11.95
CA ALA A 372 7.45 11.08 -13.02
C ALA A 372 6.90 10.72 -14.41
N ILE A 373 6.15 9.61 -14.51
CA ILE A 373 5.45 9.22 -15.74
C ILE A 373 4.29 10.18 -16.03
N ILE A 374 3.41 10.44 -15.05
CA ILE A 374 2.23 11.29 -15.21
C ILE A 374 2.66 12.71 -15.57
N SER A 375 3.64 13.27 -14.87
CA SER A 375 4.16 14.62 -15.14
C SER A 375 4.93 14.76 -16.46
N GLY A 376 5.16 13.65 -17.17
CA GLY A 376 5.92 13.61 -18.42
C GLY A 376 7.42 13.92 -18.24
N LEU A 377 7.97 13.78 -17.03
CA LEU A 377 9.42 13.76 -16.82
C LEU A 377 10.02 12.54 -17.51
N ILE A 378 9.29 11.43 -17.46
CA ILE A 378 9.66 10.16 -18.05
C ILE A 378 8.60 9.76 -19.08
N ALA A 379 9.03 9.57 -20.32
CA ALA A 379 8.17 9.06 -21.38
C ALA A 379 8.09 7.53 -21.31
N ARG A 380 6.89 6.97 -21.50
CA ARG A 380 6.65 5.52 -21.64
C ARG A 380 6.73 5.07 -23.09
N ARG A 381 6.15 5.87 -23.98
CA ARG A 381 6.05 5.62 -25.42
C ARG A 381 6.96 6.59 -26.17
N PHE A 382 7.75 6.04 -27.07
CA PHE A 382 8.73 6.73 -27.89
C PHE A 382 8.38 6.55 -29.36
N THR A 383 8.80 7.50 -30.20
CA THR A 383 8.53 7.50 -31.64
C THR A 383 9.53 6.69 -32.44
N ASP A 384 10.77 6.56 -31.95
CA ASP A 384 11.86 5.84 -32.59
C ASP A 384 12.12 4.51 -31.87
N GLU A 385 12.38 3.45 -32.65
CA GLU A 385 12.26 2.04 -32.28
C GLU A 385 13.17 1.51 -31.13
N GLU A 386 12.58 0.57 -30.38
CA GLU A 386 13.16 -0.55 -29.62
C GLU A 386 14.09 -0.32 -28.41
N LYS A 387 14.81 0.80 -28.25
CA LYS A 387 15.85 0.89 -27.19
C LYS A 387 15.42 1.41 -25.81
N SER A 388 14.12 1.68 -25.58
CA SER A 388 13.76 2.76 -24.66
C SER A 388 13.12 2.41 -23.30
N ARG A 389 12.86 1.14 -22.97
CA ARG A 389 12.32 0.82 -21.62
C ARG A 389 13.39 0.67 -20.54
N ARG A 390 14.53 0.03 -20.85
CA ARG A 390 15.56 -0.34 -19.85
C ARG A 390 16.38 0.84 -19.33
N GLN A 391 16.71 1.81 -20.19
CA GLN A 391 17.41 3.04 -19.77
C GLN A 391 16.56 3.96 -18.90
N VAL A 392 15.23 3.83 -19.00
CA VAL A 392 14.27 4.68 -18.28
C VAL A 392 14.10 4.23 -16.82
N LEU A 393 14.03 2.92 -16.55
CA LEU A 393 13.83 2.39 -15.20
C LEU A 393 15.02 2.68 -14.27
N PHE A 394 16.25 2.41 -14.73
CA PHE A 394 17.47 2.68 -13.94
C PHE A 394 17.70 4.19 -13.70
N SER A 395 17.10 5.05 -14.52
CA SER A 395 17.19 6.50 -14.36
C SER A 395 16.23 7.05 -13.30
N THR A 396 15.13 6.36 -12.97
CA THR A 396 14.08 6.95 -12.11
C THR A 396 14.49 6.95 -10.65
N ASP A 397 15.00 5.83 -10.16
CA ASP A 397 15.50 5.70 -8.79
C ASP A 397 16.69 6.63 -8.54
N LEU A 398 17.58 6.75 -9.53
CA LEU A 398 18.70 7.70 -9.46
C LEU A 398 18.20 9.14 -9.40
N ILE A 399 17.20 9.52 -10.22
CA ILE A 399 16.60 10.85 -10.16
C ILE A 399 15.97 11.08 -8.79
N TYR A 400 15.24 10.10 -8.25
CA TYR A 400 14.67 10.18 -6.90
C TYR A 400 15.75 10.41 -5.85
N ASP A 401 16.81 9.60 -5.84
CA ASP A 401 17.89 9.68 -4.85
C ASP A 401 18.66 11.01 -4.95
N VAL A 402 18.90 11.51 -6.17
CA VAL A 402 19.54 12.82 -6.42
C VAL A 402 18.63 13.96 -5.95
N LEU A 403 17.35 13.97 -6.33
CA LEU A 403 16.41 15.00 -5.91
C LEU A 403 16.24 15.00 -4.40
N ARG A 404 16.11 13.84 -3.76
CA ARG A 404 16.01 13.74 -2.30
C ARG A 404 17.21 14.36 -1.61
N LYS A 405 18.42 14.16 -2.14
CA LYS A 405 19.66 14.68 -1.55
C LYS A 405 19.88 16.17 -1.82
N HIS A 406 19.47 16.69 -2.97
CA HIS A 406 19.85 18.04 -3.43
C HIS A 406 18.67 19.03 -3.54
N GLN A 407 17.42 18.56 -3.58
CA GLN A 407 16.22 19.37 -3.72
C GLN A 407 15.00 18.65 -3.11
N ALA A 408 14.97 18.50 -1.78
CA ALA A 408 13.95 17.73 -1.06
C ALA A 408 12.52 18.31 -1.18
N ASP A 409 12.41 19.57 -1.58
CA ASP A 409 11.18 20.32 -1.84
C ASP A 409 10.72 20.23 -3.32
N HIS A 410 11.37 19.41 -4.14
CA HIS A 410 11.04 19.23 -5.55
C HIS A 410 9.57 18.81 -5.75
N VAL A 411 8.92 19.37 -6.79
CA VAL A 411 7.49 19.17 -7.13
C VAL A 411 7.10 17.69 -7.15
N LEU A 412 7.90 16.83 -7.80
CA LEU A 412 7.61 15.40 -7.90
C LEU A 412 7.78 14.64 -6.58
N LEU A 413 8.68 15.08 -5.68
CA LEU A 413 8.77 14.46 -4.35
C LEU A 413 7.55 14.82 -3.51
N ARG A 414 7.07 16.07 -3.62
CA ARG A 414 5.82 16.53 -2.99
C ARG A 414 4.60 15.81 -3.54
N ALA A 415 4.52 15.62 -4.86
CA ALA A 415 3.47 14.84 -5.51
C ALA A 415 3.50 13.38 -5.03
N ALA A 416 4.67 12.73 -5.05
CA ALA A 416 4.84 11.34 -4.62
C ALA A 416 4.44 11.14 -3.16
N ARG A 417 4.80 12.08 -2.26
CA ARG A 417 4.33 12.04 -0.87
C ARG A 417 2.81 12.13 -0.77
N GLY A 418 2.17 13.05 -1.50
CA GLY A 418 0.71 13.20 -1.52
C GLY A 418 -0.02 11.96 -2.04
N ASP A 419 0.51 11.35 -3.09
CA ASP A 419 -0.04 10.12 -3.67
C ASP A 419 0.16 8.92 -2.75
N ALA A 420 1.32 8.78 -2.12
CA ALA A 420 1.59 7.71 -1.16
C ALA A 420 0.65 7.83 0.05
N ALA A 421 0.43 9.05 0.54
CA ALA A 421 -0.42 9.37 1.68
C ALA A 421 -1.92 9.15 1.45
N THR A 422 -2.38 9.09 0.20
CA THR A 422 -3.81 8.99 -0.14
C THR A 422 -4.18 7.69 -0.85
N GLY A 423 -3.27 7.14 -1.65
CA GLY A 423 -3.52 5.95 -2.47
C GLY A 423 -3.08 4.65 -1.80
N LEU A 424 -1.82 4.62 -1.33
CA LEU A 424 -1.19 3.38 -0.84
C LEU A 424 -1.21 3.28 0.68
N LEU A 425 -1.29 4.42 1.37
CA LEU A 425 -1.47 4.55 2.81
C LEU A 425 -2.76 5.34 3.02
N ASP A 426 -3.65 4.87 3.89
CA ASP A 426 -4.81 5.66 4.28
C ASP A 426 -4.48 6.47 5.54
N LEU A 427 -3.55 7.44 5.39
CA LEU A 427 -3.02 8.21 6.52
C LEU A 427 -4.09 9.05 7.21
N ARG A 428 -5.02 9.59 6.43
CA ARG A 428 -6.12 10.38 6.98
C ARG A 428 -6.98 9.51 7.89
N ARG A 429 -7.39 8.34 7.42
CA ARG A 429 -8.21 7.44 8.22
C ARG A 429 -7.45 6.90 9.44
N LEU A 430 -6.16 6.61 9.28
CA LEU A 430 -5.31 6.24 10.40
C LEU A 430 -5.24 7.36 11.46
N SER A 431 -5.05 8.61 11.03
CA SER A 431 -5.05 9.79 11.91
C SER A 431 -6.39 9.99 12.63
N ASP A 432 -7.50 9.88 11.91
CA ASP A 432 -8.85 9.97 12.47
C ASP A 432 -9.09 8.85 13.51
N MET A 433 -8.56 7.65 13.25
CA MET A 433 -8.64 6.53 14.17
C MET A 433 -7.80 6.72 15.43
N LEU A 434 -6.53 7.11 15.30
CA LEU A 434 -5.66 7.40 16.44
C LEU A 434 -6.28 8.49 17.33
N SER A 435 -6.86 9.53 16.71
CA SER A 435 -7.62 10.57 17.40
C SER A 435 -8.88 10.04 18.11
N ARG A 436 -9.60 9.09 17.49
CA ARG A 436 -10.79 8.45 18.06
C ARG A 436 -10.46 7.66 19.32
N ILE A 437 -9.37 6.90 19.29
CA ILE A 437 -8.98 5.94 20.34
C ILE A 437 -8.10 6.56 21.43
N HIS A 438 -7.61 7.79 21.25
CA HIS A 438 -6.73 8.45 22.21
C HIS A 438 -7.32 8.43 23.63
N GLY A 439 -6.58 7.82 24.57
CA GLY A 439 -6.99 7.60 25.97
C GLY A 439 -8.15 6.60 26.16
N ARG A 440 -8.51 5.82 25.13
CA ARG A 440 -9.63 4.85 25.12
C ARG A 440 -9.18 3.46 24.67
N ILE A 441 -8.00 3.05 25.10
CA ILE A 441 -7.46 1.72 24.80
C ILE A 441 -7.77 0.79 25.97
N THR A 442 -8.42 -0.33 25.69
CA THR A 442 -8.67 -1.39 26.67
C THR A 442 -7.83 -2.60 26.34
N HIS A 443 -7.04 -3.04 27.32
CA HIS A 443 -6.23 -4.24 27.22
C HIS A 443 -6.93 -5.46 27.85
N LYS A 444 -6.83 -6.60 27.17
CA LYS A 444 -7.21 -7.92 27.68
C LYS A 444 -6.05 -8.89 27.50
N ASP A 445 -5.50 -9.31 28.62
CA ASP A 445 -4.49 -10.36 28.70
C ASP A 445 -5.20 -11.72 28.75
N LEU A 446 -4.96 -12.56 27.75
CA LEU A 446 -5.68 -13.82 27.54
C LEU A 446 -4.70 -15.00 27.50
N ASP A 447 -5.15 -16.15 27.99
CA ASP A 447 -4.37 -17.39 27.94
C ASP A 447 -4.43 -18.07 26.55
N HIS A 448 -5.38 -17.69 25.71
CA HIS A 448 -5.61 -18.29 24.39
C HIS A 448 -6.30 -17.32 23.42
N VAL A 449 -6.36 -17.74 22.16
CA VAL A 449 -6.97 -16.99 21.05
C VAL A 449 -8.45 -16.67 21.32
N SER A 450 -8.84 -15.41 21.19
CA SER A 450 -10.23 -14.98 21.29
C SER A 450 -11.03 -15.28 20.02
N PRO A 451 -12.37 -15.39 20.10
CA PRO A 451 -13.22 -15.54 18.92
C PRO A 451 -13.03 -14.47 17.84
N LEU A 452 -12.79 -13.20 18.21
CA LEU A 452 -12.56 -12.12 17.23
C LEU A 452 -11.17 -12.19 16.58
N ALA A 453 -10.17 -12.79 17.24
CA ALA A 453 -8.80 -12.87 16.72
C ALA A 453 -8.66 -13.91 15.59
N VAL A 454 -9.52 -14.94 15.57
CA VAL A 454 -9.41 -16.08 14.65
C VAL A 454 -9.31 -15.66 13.17
N PRO A 455 -10.17 -14.77 12.63
CA PRO A 455 -10.05 -14.35 11.23
C PRO A 455 -8.72 -13.66 10.91
N ALA A 456 -8.18 -12.85 11.82
CA ALA A 456 -6.89 -12.20 11.61
C ALA A 456 -5.72 -13.21 11.56
N LEU A 457 -5.78 -14.26 12.39
CA LEU A 457 -4.73 -15.28 12.43
C LEU A 457 -4.75 -16.26 11.25
N LEU A 458 -5.92 -16.42 10.61
CA LEU A 458 -6.13 -17.26 9.43
C LEU A 458 -5.90 -16.51 8.11
N GLU A 459 -5.73 -15.18 8.16
CA GLU A 459 -5.55 -14.36 6.96
C GLU A 459 -4.23 -14.71 6.24
N ILE A 460 -4.30 -14.77 4.91
CA ILE A 460 -3.13 -14.97 4.04
C ILE A 460 -2.50 -13.59 3.76
N GLY A 461 -1.18 -13.49 3.94
CA GLY A 461 -0.44 -12.23 3.73
C GLY A 461 0.19 -11.69 5.02
N ARG A 462 0.97 -12.55 5.69
CA ARG A 462 1.82 -12.16 6.82
C ARG A 462 2.98 -11.31 6.30
N GLU A 463 3.11 -10.11 6.84
CA GLU A 463 4.24 -9.22 6.59
C GLU A 463 5.35 -9.57 7.58
N SER A 464 6.52 -9.95 7.07
CA SER A 464 7.71 -10.23 7.88
C SER A 464 8.42 -8.94 8.24
N VAL A 465 8.88 -8.85 9.49
CA VAL A 465 9.75 -7.77 9.97
C VAL A 465 11.17 -8.32 10.09
N TYR A 466 12.09 -7.74 9.32
CA TYR A 466 13.51 -8.05 9.41
C TYR A 466 14.15 -7.13 10.46
N GLY A 467 14.64 -7.73 11.54
CA GLY A 467 15.25 -7.02 12.67
C GLY A 467 15.93 -8.01 13.63
N GLU A 468 16.35 -7.53 14.81
CA GLU A 468 17.13 -8.31 15.78
C GLU A 468 16.54 -9.69 16.09
N ALA A 469 15.20 -9.79 16.16
CA ALA A 469 14.51 -11.05 16.43
C ALA A 469 14.63 -12.08 15.29
N SER A 470 14.63 -11.62 14.03
CA SER A 470 14.85 -12.50 12.87
C SER A 470 16.30 -12.97 12.83
N ASP A 471 17.25 -12.10 13.17
CA ASP A 471 18.68 -12.44 13.21
C ASP A 471 18.99 -13.42 14.35
N GLU A 472 18.39 -13.24 15.53
CA GLU A 472 18.49 -14.17 16.66
C GLU A 472 17.94 -15.56 16.30
N LEU A 473 16.74 -15.64 15.69
CA LEU A 473 16.17 -16.93 15.26
C LEU A 473 17.03 -17.62 14.20
N LEU A 474 17.63 -16.86 13.28
CA LEU A 474 18.56 -17.41 12.29
C LEU A 474 19.86 -17.90 12.95
N ALA A 475 20.36 -17.19 13.96
CA ALA A 475 21.53 -17.60 14.71
C ALA A 475 21.26 -18.87 15.55
N GLU A 476 20.11 -18.93 16.24
CA GLU A 476 19.68 -20.12 16.99
C GLU A 476 19.49 -21.33 16.07
N ALA A 477 18.83 -21.15 14.93
CA ALA A 477 18.65 -22.22 13.94
C ALA A 477 20.00 -22.66 13.32
N ALA A 478 20.92 -21.73 13.09
CA ALA A 478 22.27 -22.05 12.63
C ALA A 478 23.06 -22.84 13.68
N GLU A 479 22.98 -22.47 14.96
CA GLU A 479 23.59 -23.21 16.06
C GLU A 479 22.98 -24.61 16.22
N GLU A 480 21.67 -24.76 16.05
CA GLU A 480 20.98 -26.04 16.11
C GLU A 480 21.41 -26.96 14.95
N LEU A 481 21.52 -26.44 13.72
CA LEU A 481 22.05 -27.16 12.56
C LEU A 481 23.52 -27.54 12.72
N VAL A 482 24.35 -26.66 13.31
CA VAL A 482 25.74 -26.97 13.63
C VAL A 482 25.82 -28.09 14.67
N ARG A 483 24.96 -28.05 15.68
CA ARG A 483 24.89 -29.08 16.72
C ARG A 483 24.43 -30.43 16.14
N GLU A 484 23.43 -30.42 15.27
CA GLU A 484 22.94 -31.59 14.55
C GLU A 484 24.00 -32.17 13.61
N ALA A 485 24.80 -31.33 12.94
CA ALA A 485 25.91 -31.78 12.09
C ALA A 485 27.14 -32.28 12.85
N MET A 486 27.25 -31.99 14.16
CA MET A 486 28.33 -32.43 15.04
C MET A 486 28.00 -33.68 15.87
N THR A 487 26.76 -34.15 15.84
CA THR A 487 26.29 -35.45 16.35
C THR A 487 26.08 -36.44 15.21
#